data_AF-A0A1Q8B296-F1
#
_entry.id   AF-A0A1Q8B296-F1
#
_cell.length_a   1.000
_cell.length_b   1.000
_cell.length_c   1.000
_cell.angle_alpha   90.00
_cell.angle_beta   90.00
_cell.angle_gamma   90.00
#
_symmetry.space_group_name_H-M   'P 1'
#
loop_
_entity.id
_entity.type
_entity.pdbx_description
1 polymer ?
#
loop_
_entity_poly.entity_id
_entity_poly.type
_entity_poly.pdbx_seq_one_letter_code
_entity_poly.pdbx_strand_id
1 'polypeptide(L)'
;MDRREAIRLLATAAGLSLVPPQLRALLREARAEVGDLPALRTLDAHQNEIVTTMAEMIIPATETPGAKAARVNEFIDLILTEWCNDEERTRFLHGLTDADARSGKLFGKDFVGCAPDQQTEILTALDDEMMREAEALKYAARDYRGSPPHPEKNFFYMMKHLTLTGYYTSQIGAEQELHFQMFPGRFDGCVPVTGATGGEE
;
A
#
# COMPACT_ATOMS: atom_id res chain seq x y z
N MET A 1 -22.68 -34.20 1.64
CA MET A 1 -23.37 -33.27 2.55
C MET A 1 -23.74 -34.02 3.81
N ASP A 2 -23.01 -33.75 4.89
CA ASP A 2 -23.23 -34.42 6.17
C ASP A 2 -24.43 -33.81 6.90
N ARG A 3 -25.36 -34.65 7.35
CA ARG A 3 -26.59 -34.21 8.06
C ARG A 3 -26.26 -33.39 9.31
N ARG A 4 -25.07 -33.59 9.87
CA ARG A 4 -24.54 -32.88 11.03
C ARG A 4 -24.09 -31.46 10.72
N GLU A 5 -23.58 -31.21 9.52
CA GLU A 5 -23.26 -29.86 9.04
C GLU A 5 -24.53 -29.06 8.78
N ALA A 6 -25.54 -29.69 8.15
CA ALA A 6 -26.82 -29.03 7.89
C ALA A 6 -27.51 -28.57 9.19
N ILE A 7 -27.47 -29.40 10.24
CA ILE A 7 -28.06 -29.05 11.55
C ILE A 7 -27.25 -27.95 12.25
N ARG A 8 -25.91 -27.96 12.16
CA ARG A 8 -25.07 -26.88 12.71
C ARG A 8 -25.32 -25.56 11.99
N LEU A 9 -25.45 -25.58 10.66
CA LEU A 9 -25.69 -24.41 9.83
C LEU A 9 -27.05 -23.76 10.15
N LEU A 10 -28.09 -24.59 10.35
CA LEU A 10 -29.42 -24.13 10.75
C LEU A 10 -29.43 -23.58 12.19
N ALA A 11 -28.70 -24.20 13.11
CA ALA A 11 -28.55 -23.70 14.48
C ALA A 11 -27.82 -22.34 14.52
N THR A 12 -26.78 -22.16 13.70
CA THR A 12 -26.08 -20.87 13.58
C THR A 12 -26.94 -19.78 12.93
N ALA A 13 -27.78 -20.13 11.94
CA ALA A 13 -28.68 -19.18 11.30
C ALA A 13 -29.80 -18.70 12.24
N ALA A 14 -30.34 -19.58 13.09
CA ALA A 14 -31.35 -19.21 14.07
C ALA A 14 -30.80 -18.31 15.20
N GLY A 15 -29.53 -18.50 15.60
CA GLY A 15 -28.87 -17.68 16.62
C GLY A 15 -28.69 -16.21 16.22
N LEU A 16 -28.58 -15.91 14.92
CA LEU A 16 -28.40 -14.54 14.41
C LEU A 16 -29.63 -13.64 14.62
N SER A 17 -30.82 -14.23 14.76
CA SER A 17 -32.07 -13.48 14.97
C SER A 17 -32.29 -13.06 16.43
N LEU A 18 -31.62 -13.73 17.37
CA LEU A 18 -31.69 -13.51 18.82
C LEU A 18 -30.66 -12.51 19.36
N VAL A 19 -29.91 -11.85 18.48
CA VAL A 19 -28.92 -10.83 18.90
C VAL A 19 -29.64 -9.71 19.66
N PRO A 20 -29.31 -9.48 20.94
CA PRO A 20 -29.95 -8.46 21.75
C PRO A 20 -29.75 -7.05 21.16
N PRO A 21 -30.72 -6.13 21.29
CA PRO A 21 -30.63 -4.78 20.73
C PRO A 21 -29.41 -4.01 21.23
N GLN A 22 -28.98 -4.23 22.48
CA GLN A 22 -27.74 -3.68 23.04
C GLN A 22 -26.47 -4.17 22.34
N LEU A 23 -26.45 -5.44 21.92
CA LEU A 23 -25.31 -6.00 21.19
C LEU A 23 -25.28 -5.50 19.74
N ARG A 24 -26.46 -5.29 19.13
CA ARG A 24 -26.58 -4.65 17.81
C ARG A 24 -26.18 -3.18 17.84
N ALA A 25 -26.51 -2.46 18.92
CA ALA A 25 -26.07 -1.08 19.14
C ALA A 25 -24.55 -1.01 19.26
N LEU A 26 -23.97 -1.89 20.10
CA LEU A 26 -22.52 -2.02 20.24
C LEU A 26 -21.83 -2.36 18.91
N LEU A 27 -22.39 -3.28 18.10
CA LEU A 27 -21.87 -3.61 16.78
C LEU A 27 -21.98 -2.45 15.79
N ARG A 28 -23.05 -1.65 15.86
CA ARG A 28 -23.22 -0.46 15.04
C ARG A 28 -22.26 0.66 15.45
N GLU A 29 -22.08 0.87 16.74
CA GLU A 29 -21.10 1.81 17.29
C GLU A 29 -19.68 1.39 16.92
N ALA A 30 -19.33 0.11 17.08
CA ALA A 30 -18.05 -0.43 16.64
C ALA A 30 -17.85 -0.28 15.11
N ARG A 31 -18.90 -0.51 14.30
CA ARG A 31 -18.83 -0.28 12.85
C ARG A 31 -18.72 1.21 12.49
N ALA A 32 -19.38 2.09 13.24
CA ALA A 32 -19.31 3.54 13.04
C ALA A 32 -17.93 4.10 13.44
N GLU A 33 -17.31 3.55 14.49
CA GLU A 33 -15.93 3.86 14.88
C GLU A 33 -14.90 3.34 13.85
N VAL A 34 -15.17 2.21 13.21
CA VAL A 34 -14.33 1.67 12.12
C VAL A 34 -14.50 2.44 10.80
N GLY A 35 -15.54 3.27 10.67
CA GLY A 35 -15.94 3.90 9.41
C GLY A 35 -16.40 2.87 8.37
N ASP A 36 -17.25 3.27 7.42
CA ASP A 36 -17.40 2.46 6.20
C ASP A 36 -16.06 2.59 5.46
N LEU A 37 -15.16 1.63 5.68
CA LEU A 37 -14.00 1.44 4.81
C LEU A 37 -14.55 1.31 3.38
N PRO A 38 -14.11 2.15 2.42
CA PRO A 38 -14.55 1.98 1.04
C PRO A 38 -14.20 0.56 0.62
N ALA A 39 -15.21 -0.18 0.17
CA ALA A 39 -14.99 -1.52 -0.32
C ALA A 39 -14.01 -1.43 -1.50
N LEU A 40 -12.89 -2.14 -1.39
CA LEU A 40 -11.93 -2.29 -2.49
C LEU A 40 -12.66 -2.83 -3.72
N ARG A 41 -12.33 -2.28 -4.89
CA ARG A 41 -13.07 -2.58 -6.13
C ARG A 41 -12.26 -3.36 -7.14
N THR A 42 -10.93 -3.22 -7.10
CA THR A 42 -10.03 -3.95 -8.00
C THR A 42 -9.27 -5.04 -7.26
N LEU A 43 -8.68 -4.72 -6.11
CA LEU A 43 -7.90 -5.67 -5.33
C LEU A 43 -8.82 -6.62 -4.56
N ASP A 44 -8.55 -7.92 -4.65
CA ASP A 44 -9.11 -8.87 -3.70
C ASP A 44 -8.43 -8.76 -2.32
N ALA A 45 -8.94 -9.51 -1.34
CA ALA A 45 -8.44 -9.43 0.04
C ALA A 45 -6.94 -9.76 0.15
N HIS A 46 -6.48 -10.79 -0.56
CA HIS A 46 -5.10 -11.24 -0.50
C HIS A 46 -4.16 -10.28 -1.24
N GLN A 47 -4.56 -9.85 -2.44
CA GLN A 47 -3.84 -8.82 -3.20
C GLN A 47 -3.70 -7.52 -2.40
N ASN A 48 -4.75 -7.11 -1.68
CA ASN A 48 -4.69 -5.95 -0.81
C ASN A 48 -3.73 -6.13 0.36
N GLU A 49 -3.65 -7.33 0.96
CA GLU A 49 -2.67 -7.63 2.00
C GLU A 49 -1.22 -7.58 1.47
N ILE A 50 -0.98 -8.09 0.25
CA ILE A 50 0.31 -7.95 -0.42
C ILE A 50 0.66 -6.47 -0.62
N VAL A 51 -0.25 -5.69 -1.23
CA VAL A 51 -0.05 -4.25 -1.48
C VAL A 51 0.21 -3.51 -0.18
N THR A 52 -0.57 -3.78 0.86
CA THR A 52 -0.41 -3.15 2.19
C THR A 52 0.95 -3.49 2.79
N THR A 53 1.37 -4.76 2.71
CA THR A 53 2.66 -5.23 3.24
C THR A 53 3.82 -4.60 2.47
N MET A 54 3.77 -4.62 1.13
CA MET A 54 4.80 -4.01 0.28
C MET A 54 4.90 -2.50 0.53
N ALA A 55 3.77 -1.79 0.60
CA ALA A 55 3.76 -0.35 0.84
C ALA A 55 4.37 0.00 2.21
N GLU A 56 4.01 -0.75 3.26
CA GLU A 56 4.60 -0.59 4.59
C GLU A 56 6.10 -0.90 4.61
N MET A 57 6.57 -1.86 3.83
CA MET A 57 8.02 -2.11 3.73
C MET A 57 8.78 -1.00 2.99
N ILE A 58 8.12 -0.31 2.05
CA ILE A 58 8.70 0.82 1.31
C ILE A 58 8.75 2.08 2.19
N ILE A 59 7.68 2.37 2.94
CA ILE A 59 7.61 3.47 3.91
C ILE A 59 7.10 2.91 5.25
N PRO A 60 8.00 2.36 6.08
CA PRO A 60 7.62 1.77 7.36
C PRO A 60 7.32 2.85 8.40
N ALA A 61 6.48 2.49 9.38
CA ALA A 61 6.33 3.32 10.56
C ALA A 61 7.67 3.48 11.31
N THR A 62 8.04 4.73 11.57
CA THR A 62 9.23 5.10 12.35
C THR A 62 8.80 6.06 13.47
N GLU A 63 9.31 7.28 13.49
CA GLU A 63 8.79 8.37 14.33
C GLU A 63 7.45 8.89 13.80
N THR A 64 7.23 8.77 12.48
CA THR A 64 5.97 9.06 11.81
C THR A 64 5.24 7.76 11.41
N PRO A 65 3.89 7.77 11.32
CA PRO A 65 3.14 6.59 10.90
C PRO A 65 3.43 6.22 9.43
N GLY A 66 3.61 4.92 9.15
CA GLY A 66 3.96 4.42 7.81
C GLY A 66 2.83 4.37 6.78
N ALA A 67 3.12 3.80 5.62
CA ALA A 67 2.19 3.71 4.47
C ALA A 67 0.88 2.98 4.79
N LYS A 68 0.90 1.97 5.66
CA LYS A 68 -0.30 1.27 6.12
C LYS A 68 -1.21 2.19 6.93
N ALA A 69 -0.63 2.99 7.84
CA ALA A 69 -1.38 3.98 8.61
C ALA A 69 -1.97 5.07 7.70
N ALA A 70 -1.24 5.44 6.65
CA ALA A 70 -1.69 6.38 5.62
C ALA A 70 -2.69 5.78 4.62
N ARG A 71 -3.10 4.52 4.78
CA ARG A 71 -4.08 3.82 3.92
C ARG A 71 -3.70 3.86 2.43
N VAL A 72 -2.40 3.76 2.15
CA VAL A 72 -1.85 3.81 0.79
C VAL A 72 -2.41 2.69 -0.10
N ASN A 73 -2.73 1.54 0.46
CA ASN A 73 -3.38 0.43 -0.25
C ASN A 73 -4.73 0.83 -0.87
N GLU A 74 -5.52 1.68 -0.19
CA GLU A 74 -6.80 2.16 -0.70
C GLU A 74 -6.63 3.20 -1.80
N PHE A 75 -5.62 4.06 -1.66
CA PHE A 75 -5.22 4.97 -2.74
C PHE A 75 -4.81 4.16 -3.99
N ILE A 76 -4.01 3.10 -3.83
CA ILE A 76 -3.61 2.23 -4.94
C ILE A 76 -4.84 1.56 -5.59
N ASP A 77 -5.77 0.99 -4.81
CA ASP A 77 -7.00 0.42 -5.37
C ASP A 77 -7.83 1.45 -6.16
N LEU A 78 -7.94 2.68 -5.64
CA LEU A 78 -8.64 3.77 -6.32
C LEU A 78 -7.97 4.10 -7.67
N ILE A 79 -6.64 4.25 -7.70
CA ILE A 79 -5.89 4.53 -8.93
C ILE A 79 -6.03 3.40 -9.95
N LEU A 80 -5.88 2.14 -9.50
CA LEU A 80 -6.04 0.98 -10.37
C LEU A 80 -7.45 0.91 -10.98
N THR A 81 -8.45 1.37 -10.24
CA THR A 81 -9.84 1.27 -10.70
C THR A 81 -10.25 2.45 -11.58
N GLU A 82 -9.96 3.69 -11.19
CA GLU A 82 -10.47 4.89 -11.87
C GLU A 82 -9.50 5.45 -12.93
N TRP A 83 -8.20 5.18 -12.82
CA TRP A 83 -7.19 5.87 -13.62
C TRP A 83 -6.38 4.95 -14.54
N CYS A 84 -6.00 3.77 -14.06
CA CYS A 84 -5.25 2.81 -14.88
C CYS A 84 -6.10 2.25 -16.03
N ASN A 85 -5.47 2.14 -17.20
CA ASN A 85 -6.05 1.35 -18.28
C ASN A 85 -5.94 -0.16 -18.00
N ASP A 86 -6.63 -0.98 -18.79
CA ASP A 86 -6.69 -2.43 -18.56
C ASP A 86 -5.32 -3.11 -18.67
N GLU A 87 -4.41 -2.61 -19.50
CA GLU A 87 -3.05 -3.16 -19.64
C GLU A 87 -2.22 -2.90 -18.38
N GLU A 88 -2.23 -1.67 -17.87
CA GLU A 88 -1.56 -1.26 -16.63
C GLU A 88 -2.11 -2.03 -15.43
N ARG A 89 -3.44 -2.10 -15.31
CA ARG A 89 -4.11 -2.83 -14.23
C ARG A 89 -3.72 -4.32 -14.26
N THR A 90 -3.81 -4.95 -15.43
CA THR A 90 -3.45 -6.38 -15.59
C THR A 90 -2.00 -6.63 -15.22
N ARG A 91 -1.09 -5.76 -15.67
CA ARG A 91 0.33 -5.83 -15.34
C ARG A 91 0.59 -5.71 -13.84
N PHE A 92 -0.13 -4.83 -13.15
CA PHE A 92 -0.01 -4.69 -11.70
C PHE A 92 -0.43 -5.97 -10.96
N LEU A 93 -1.62 -6.49 -11.28
CA LEU A 93 -2.16 -7.70 -10.65
C LEU A 93 -1.29 -8.93 -10.95
N HIS A 94 -0.73 -9.02 -12.16
CA HIS A 94 0.24 -10.06 -12.49
C HIS A 94 1.52 -9.92 -11.65
N GLY A 95 2.00 -8.69 -11.41
CA GLY A 95 3.14 -8.44 -10.54
C GLY A 95 2.92 -8.89 -9.09
N LEU A 96 1.72 -8.66 -8.53
CA LEU A 96 1.35 -9.19 -7.21
C LEU A 96 1.37 -10.72 -7.19
N THR A 97 0.82 -11.34 -8.24
CA THR A 97 0.79 -12.80 -8.38
C THR A 97 2.21 -13.39 -8.54
N ASP A 98 3.10 -12.68 -9.24
CA ASP A 98 4.49 -13.08 -9.41
C ASP A 98 5.28 -12.99 -8.09
N ALA A 99 5.04 -11.96 -7.27
CA ALA A 99 5.65 -11.86 -5.95
C ALA A 99 5.29 -13.05 -5.03
N ASP A 100 4.02 -13.47 -5.04
CA ASP A 100 3.58 -14.69 -4.36
C ASP A 100 4.24 -15.95 -4.93
N ALA A 101 4.28 -16.07 -6.27
CA ALA A 101 4.89 -17.22 -6.92
C ALA A 101 6.38 -17.36 -6.57
N ARG A 102 7.11 -16.25 -6.53
CA ARG A 102 8.53 -16.21 -6.09
C ARG A 102 8.67 -16.62 -4.64
N SER A 103 7.82 -16.10 -3.76
CA SER A 103 7.78 -16.45 -2.34
C SER A 103 7.51 -17.94 -2.14
N GLY A 104 6.52 -18.49 -2.87
CA GLY A 104 6.18 -19.91 -2.82
C GLY A 104 7.32 -20.79 -3.32
N LYS A 105 8.02 -20.35 -4.36
CA LYS A 105 9.17 -21.07 -4.93
C LYS A 105 10.40 -21.06 -4.01
N LEU A 106 10.70 -19.94 -3.36
CA LEU A 106 11.90 -19.78 -2.53
C LEU A 106 11.70 -20.28 -1.09
N PHE A 107 10.50 -20.08 -0.54
CA PHE A 107 10.24 -20.26 0.89
C PHE A 107 9.05 -21.19 1.19
N GLY A 108 8.31 -21.64 0.18
CA GLY A 108 7.16 -22.53 0.36
C GLY A 108 5.92 -21.87 0.98
N LYS A 109 5.85 -20.53 0.96
CA LYS A 109 4.77 -19.72 1.52
C LYS A 109 4.38 -18.62 0.55
N ASP A 110 3.16 -18.10 0.68
CA ASP A 110 2.80 -16.83 0.04
C ASP A 110 3.65 -15.67 0.59
N PHE A 111 3.64 -14.55 -0.12
CA PHE A 111 4.47 -13.39 0.23
C PHE A 111 4.11 -12.84 1.62
N VAL A 112 2.82 -12.75 1.95
CA VAL A 112 2.36 -12.22 3.25
C VAL A 112 2.75 -13.13 4.41
N GLY A 113 2.77 -14.46 4.20
CA GLY A 113 3.16 -15.46 5.21
C GLY A 113 4.67 -15.67 5.37
N CYS A 114 5.49 -15.07 4.51
CA CYS A 114 6.94 -15.05 4.64
C CYS A 114 7.40 -14.24 5.87
N ALA A 115 8.56 -14.60 6.42
CA ALA A 115 9.20 -13.80 7.47
C ALA A 115 9.68 -12.45 6.89
N PRO A 116 9.88 -11.39 7.71
CA PRO A 116 10.30 -10.07 7.22
C PRO A 116 11.57 -10.09 6.35
N ASP A 117 12.57 -10.89 6.72
CA ASP A 117 13.81 -11.03 5.94
C ASP A 117 13.55 -11.69 4.57
N GLN A 118 12.63 -12.65 4.52
CA GLN A 118 12.22 -13.33 3.28
C GLN A 118 11.42 -12.39 2.37
N GLN A 119 10.51 -11.60 2.94
CA GLN A 119 9.80 -10.55 2.20
C GLN A 119 10.79 -9.53 1.62
N THR A 120 11.81 -9.16 2.40
CA THR A 120 12.87 -8.23 1.97
C THR A 120 13.67 -8.81 0.82
N GLU A 121 13.97 -10.11 0.84
CA GLU A 121 14.65 -10.80 -0.27
C GLU A 121 13.83 -10.74 -1.56
N ILE A 122 12.51 -10.96 -1.49
CA ILE A 122 11.62 -10.84 -2.65
C ILE A 122 11.60 -9.40 -3.20
N LEU A 123 11.44 -8.40 -2.32
CA LEU A 123 11.43 -6.99 -2.73
C LEU A 123 12.76 -6.56 -3.34
N THR A 124 13.88 -7.03 -2.79
CA THR A 124 15.22 -6.75 -3.32
C THR A 124 15.37 -7.33 -4.74
N ALA A 125 14.90 -8.57 -4.96
CA ALA A 125 14.95 -9.18 -6.29
C ALA A 125 14.08 -8.42 -7.33
N LEU A 126 12.91 -7.95 -6.92
CA LEU A 126 12.06 -7.09 -7.77
C LEU A 126 12.72 -5.73 -8.05
N ASP A 127 13.42 -5.16 -7.06
CA ASP A 127 14.17 -3.91 -7.23
C ASP A 127 15.32 -4.06 -8.22
N ASP A 128 16.10 -5.13 -8.09
CA ASP A 128 17.21 -5.42 -9.00
C ASP A 128 16.73 -5.62 -10.45
N GLU A 129 15.56 -6.24 -10.64
CA GLU A 129 14.91 -6.35 -11.95
C GLU A 129 14.51 -5.00 -12.52
N MET A 130 13.81 -4.19 -11.72
CA MET A 130 13.42 -2.83 -12.09
C MET A 130 14.65 -1.98 -12.47
N MET A 131 15.72 -2.04 -11.68
CA MET A 131 16.94 -1.28 -11.92
C MET A 131 17.67 -1.73 -13.19
N ARG A 132 17.68 -3.04 -13.49
CA ARG A 132 18.21 -3.56 -14.75
C ARG A 132 17.42 -3.09 -15.97
N GLU A 133 16.09 -3.06 -15.88
CA GLU A 133 15.24 -2.54 -16.95
C GLU A 133 15.46 -1.03 -17.18
N ALA A 134 15.55 -0.24 -16.10
CA ALA A 134 15.86 1.18 -16.17
C ALA A 134 17.23 1.45 -16.81
N GLU A 135 18.24 0.65 -16.46
CA GLU A 135 19.58 0.73 -17.03
C GLU A 135 19.58 0.36 -18.53
N ALA A 136 18.85 -0.67 -18.93
CA ALA A 136 18.72 -1.05 -20.34
C ALA A 136 18.09 0.07 -21.20
N LEU A 137 17.13 0.81 -20.65
CA LEU A 137 16.50 1.96 -21.31
C LEU A 137 17.48 3.12 -21.53
N LYS A 138 18.48 3.33 -20.64
CA LYS A 138 19.51 4.37 -20.84
C LYS A 138 20.28 4.17 -22.13
N TYR A 139 20.69 2.93 -22.43
CA TYR A 139 21.46 2.62 -23.63
C TYR A 139 20.63 2.68 -24.91
N ALA A 140 19.30 2.51 -24.81
CA ALA A 140 18.38 2.64 -25.94
C ALA A 140 18.10 4.11 -26.32
N ALA A 141 18.09 5.01 -25.33
CA ALA A 141 17.84 6.43 -25.53
C ALA A 141 19.13 7.19 -25.89
N ARG A 142 19.55 7.13 -27.17
CA ARG A 142 20.82 7.70 -27.68
C ARG A 142 21.01 9.21 -27.44
N ASP A 143 19.98 9.96 -27.02
CA ASP A 143 20.01 11.42 -26.82
C ASP A 143 19.65 11.87 -25.38
N TYR A 144 19.64 10.97 -24.39
CA TYR A 144 19.15 11.33 -23.06
C TYR A 144 20.19 12.10 -22.22
N ARG A 145 19.89 13.37 -21.88
CA ARG A 145 20.65 14.22 -20.94
C ARG A 145 19.79 14.47 -19.69
N GLY A 146 19.88 13.62 -18.66
CA GLY A 146 19.13 13.77 -17.40
C GLY A 146 19.14 12.51 -16.51
N SER A 147 18.10 12.38 -15.66
CA SER A 147 17.84 11.20 -14.80
C SER A 147 17.60 9.89 -15.57
N PRO A 148 17.90 8.70 -15.03
CA PRO A 148 17.58 7.43 -15.68
C PRO A 148 16.14 7.38 -16.23
N PRO A 149 15.91 6.90 -17.47
CA PRO A 149 14.56 6.69 -17.98
C PRO A 149 13.80 5.75 -17.04
N HIS A 150 12.57 6.13 -16.72
CA HIS A 150 11.71 5.38 -15.81
C HIS A 150 11.19 4.12 -16.52
N PRO A 151 11.33 2.93 -15.91
CA PRO A 151 10.75 1.71 -16.47
C PRO A 151 9.26 1.69 -16.16
N GLU A 152 8.47 2.54 -16.82
CA GLU A 152 7.03 2.73 -16.58
C GLU A 152 6.22 1.44 -16.74
N LYS A 153 6.76 0.47 -17.48
CA LYS A 153 6.19 -0.86 -17.71
C LYS A 153 6.60 -1.88 -16.64
N ASN A 154 7.37 -1.51 -15.63
CA ASN A 154 7.78 -2.39 -14.55
C ASN A 154 6.77 -2.32 -13.40
N PHE A 155 6.33 -3.47 -12.91
CA PHE A 155 5.38 -3.57 -11.79
C PHE A 155 5.93 -2.90 -10.52
N PHE A 156 7.17 -3.20 -10.14
CA PHE A 156 7.72 -2.72 -8.88
C PHE A 156 8.02 -1.22 -8.90
N TYR A 157 8.37 -0.69 -10.08
CA TYR A 157 8.40 0.76 -10.30
C TYR A 157 7.05 1.40 -10.02
N MET A 158 5.97 0.85 -10.58
CA MET A 158 4.61 1.36 -10.35
C MET A 158 4.20 1.23 -8.88
N MET A 159 4.50 0.10 -8.23
CA MET A 159 4.25 -0.10 -6.80
C MET A 159 4.94 0.97 -5.94
N LYS A 160 6.23 1.23 -6.17
CA LYS A 160 6.98 2.29 -5.47
C LYS A 160 6.39 3.67 -5.78
N HIS A 161 6.18 3.99 -7.05
CA HIS A 161 5.67 5.28 -7.47
C HIS A 161 4.31 5.61 -6.83
N LEU A 162 3.38 4.66 -6.84
CA LEU A 162 2.07 4.83 -6.21
C LEU A 162 2.18 4.88 -4.68
N THR A 163 3.11 4.15 -4.08
CA THR A 163 3.33 4.20 -2.62
C THR A 163 3.81 5.57 -2.18
N LEU A 164 4.85 6.10 -2.83
CA LEU A 164 5.36 7.44 -2.56
C LEU A 164 4.28 8.50 -2.79
N THR A 165 3.58 8.41 -3.91
CA THR A 165 2.52 9.38 -4.26
C THR A 165 1.39 9.34 -3.23
N GLY A 166 0.88 8.15 -2.91
CA GLY A 166 -0.20 7.99 -1.93
C GLY A 166 0.20 8.46 -0.54
N TYR A 167 1.43 8.16 -0.11
CA TYR A 167 1.91 8.57 1.21
C TYR A 167 2.10 10.09 1.31
N TYR A 168 2.85 10.71 0.39
CA TYR A 168 3.17 12.13 0.46
C TYR A 168 2.01 13.06 0.06
N THR A 169 0.93 12.52 -0.49
CA THR A 169 -0.33 13.25 -0.69
C THR A 169 -1.37 12.97 0.41
N SER A 170 -1.08 12.04 1.33
CA SER A 170 -1.89 11.81 2.51
C SER A 170 -1.67 12.91 3.56
N GLN A 171 -2.64 13.08 4.46
CA GLN A 171 -2.48 13.99 5.60
C GLN A 171 -1.28 13.61 6.47
N ILE A 172 -1.03 12.32 6.68
CA ILE A 172 0.11 11.83 7.48
C ILE A 172 1.43 12.28 6.83
N GLY A 173 1.63 11.99 5.55
CA GLY A 173 2.85 12.38 4.84
C GLY A 173 3.01 13.90 4.71
N ALA A 174 1.92 14.64 4.46
CA ALA A 174 1.98 16.09 4.31
C ALA A 174 2.27 16.81 5.64
N GLU A 175 1.55 16.48 6.71
CA GLU A 175 1.61 17.23 7.97
C GLU A 175 2.70 16.71 8.91
N GLN A 176 2.86 15.38 9.02
CA GLN A 176 3.73 14.78 10.04
C GLN A 176 5.14 14.51 9.52
N GLU A 177 5.29 14.08 8.27
CA GLU A 177 6.60 13.81 7.67
C GLU A 177 7.21 15.06 7.01
N LEU A 178 6.46 15.73 6.13
CA LEU A 178 6.96 16.89 5.39
C LEU A 178 6.84 18.22 6.13
N HIS A 179 6.08 18.26 7.23
CA HIS A 179 5.72 19.50 7.94
C HIS A 179 5.23 20.59 6.97
N PHE A 180 4.37 20.20 6.03
CA PHE A 180 3.96 21.05 4.93
C PHE A 180 3.23 22.31 5.44
N GLN A 181 3.78 23.48 5.12
CA GLN A 181 3.19 24.78 5.41
C GLN A 181 2.62 25.39 4.13
N MET A 182 1.28 25.46 4.03
CA MET A 182 0.60 25.98 2.83
C MET A 182 0.89 27.47 2.57
N PHE A 183 1.10 28.24 3.64
CA PHE A 183 1.49 29.64 3.56
C PHE A 183 2.87 29.79 4.21
N PRO A 184 3.96 29.86 3.41
CA PRO A 184 5.24 30.26 3.98
C PRO A 184 5.03 31.66 4.55
N GLY A 185 5.29 31.81 5.85
CA GLY A 185 5.14 33.09 6.54
C GLY A 185 6.07 34.17 5.99
N ARG A 186 6.42 35.15 6.82
CA ARG A 186 7.34 36.20 6.37
C ARG A 186 8.73 35.60 6.06
N PHE A 187 9.28 35.92 4.90
CA PHE A 187 10.65 35.54 4.56
C PHE A 187 11.64 36.41 5.35
N ASP A 188 12.35 35.82 6.30
CA ASP A 188 13.41 36.47 7.07
C ASP A 188 14.78 36.06 6.51
N GLY A 189 15.38 36.91 5.67
CA GLY A 189 16.58 36.57 4.89
C GLY A 189 17.93 36.52 5.63
N CYS A 190 17.96 36.86 6.93
CA CYS A 190 19.18 36.91 7.74
C CYS A 190 18.96 36.33 9.15
N VAL A 191 18.34 35.15 9.22
CA VAL A 191 18.35 34.36 10.46
C VAL A 191 19.55 33.40 10.46
N PRO A 192 20.29 33.29 11.59
CA PRO A 192 21.29 32.24 11.73
C PRO A 192 20.59 30.89 11.61
N VAL A 193 21.08 30.01 10.71
CA VAL A 193 20.53 28.66 10.52
C VAL A 193 20.83 27.86 11.78
N THR A 194 19.89 27.82 12.72
CA THR A 194 19.89 26.87 13.81
C THR A 194 19.44 25.52 13.24
N GLY A 195 20.18 24.46 13.56
CA GLY A 195 19.98 23.12 13.00
C GLY A 195 18.51 22.70 13.04
N ALA A 196 18.07 22.08 11.93
CA ALA A 196 16.70 21.70 11.68
C ALA A 196 16.04 21.00 12.89
N THR A 197 15.13 21.71 13.55
CA THR A 197 14.05 21.15 14.33
C THR A 197 12.79 21.86 13.88
N GLY A 198 11.76 21.05 13.57
CA GLY A 198 10.48 21.48 13.02
C GLY A 198 9.82 22.62 13.79
N GLY A 199 8.95 23.32 13.07
CA GLY A 199 8.38 24.59 13.48
C GLY A 199 7.70 24.56 14.85
N GLU A 200 7.97 25.61 15.61
CA GLU A 200 7.07 26.15 16.63
C GLU A 200 7.11 27.69 16.49
N GLU A 201 5.99 28.27 16.05
CA GLU A 201 5.48 29.57 16.51
C GLU A 201 3.96 29.50 16.60
#